data_AF-A0A2V9GIX7-F1
#
_entry.id   AF-A0A2V9GIX7-F1
#
_cell.length_a   1.000
_cell.length_b   1.000
_cell.length_c   1.000
_cell.angle_alpha   90.00
_cell.angle_beta   90.00
_cell.angle_gamma   90.00
#
_symmetry.space_group_name_H-M   'P 1'
#
loop_
_entity.id
_entity.type
_entity.pdbx_description
1 polymer ?
#
loop_
_entity_poly.entity_id
_entity_poly.type
_entity_poly.pdbx_seq_one_letter_code
_entity_poly.pdbx_strand_id
1 'polypeptide(L)'
;MPAPPNAHAEDRGRCQERPEFIPASLQVIEEVRPKYACAKACGVAAAEKPAAPIEKGLPGPGLLAQVAVSKYGDHLPLNRIESIFQRHGVELSRKTMCDWMAACAELVSPVWERMKEVVLTSKAVQTDDTPVPVLDRERTRTRTGRIWTYVGDRNRPYIVYDYTGNHSREGPEVFLKGYNGYLQADAYRGYDAMFKNRKQYFDGGRLLGVFEAILF
;
A
#
# COMPACT_ATOMS: atom_id res chain seq x y z
N MET A 1 67.53 2.12 10.71
CA MET A 1 66.78 1.79 9.48
C MET A 1 66.02 3.03 9.04
N PRO A 2 66.15 3.50 7.79
CA PRO A 2 65.46 4.69 7.30
C PRO A 2 63.98 4.37 7.02
N ALA A 3 63.09 5.34 7.26
CA ALA A 3 61.67 5.23 6.93
C ALA A 3 61.50 5.11 5.40
N PRO A 4 60.53 4.30 4.91
CA PRO A 4 60.32 4.17 3.48
C PRO A 4 59.81 5.49 2.89
N PRO A 5 60.35 5.94 1.74
CA PRO A 5 59.79 7.04 0.96
C PRO A 5 58.55 6.52 0.20
N ASN A 6 57.61 7.42 -0.05
CA ASN A 6 56.36 7.21 -0.80
C ASN A 6 55.16 6.72 0.02
N ALA A 7 54.75 7.54 0.98
CA ALA A 7 53.33 7.74 1.18
C ALA A 7 52.84 8.71 0.09
N HIS A 8 52.41 8.18 -1.05
CA HIS A 8 51.58 8.95 -1.97
C HIS A 8 50.27 9.23 -1.24
N ALA A 9 50.17 10.40 -0.62
CA ALA A 9 48.90 10.92 -0.16
C ALA A 9 48.02 11.06 -1.40
N GLU A 10 47.01 10.20 -1.53
CA GLU A 10 45.91 10.44 -2.46
C GLU A 10 45.27 11.77 -2.03
N ASP A 11 45.59 12.84 -2.75
CA ASP A 11 44.84 14.09 -2.68
C ASP A 11 43.43 13.78 -3.19
N ARG A 12 42.56 13.36 -2.27
CA ARG A 12 41.12 13.33 -2.50
C ARG A 12 40.70 14.78 -2.63
N GLY A 13 40.84 15.32 -3.84
CA GLY A 13 40.41 16.67 -4.20
C GLY A 13 39.06 16.96 -3.56
N ARG A 14 38.91 18.18 -3.03
CA ARG A 14 37.79 18.55 -2.16
C ARG A 14 36.46 18.42 -2.93
N CYS A 15 35.76 17.30 -2.75
CA CYS A 15 34.45 17.06 -3.37
C CYS A 15 33.38 17.84 -2.59
N GLN A 16 32.67 18.74 -3.26
CA GLN A 16 31.53 19.45 -2.69
C GLN A 16 30.26 18.96 -3.38
N GLU A 17 29.36 18.38 -2.59
CA GLU A 17 28.03 17.99 -3.05
C GLU A 17 27.07 19.17 -2.88
N ARG A 18 26.32 19.50 -3.94
CA ARG A 18 25.27 20.52 -3.90
C ARG A 18 23.97 19.93 -4.46
N PRO A 19 22.96 19.67 -3.62
CA PRO A 19 21.65 19.26 -4.12
C PRO A 19 20.95 20.46 -4.77
N GLU A 20 20.43 20.26 -5.97
CA GLU A 20 19.61 21.20 -6.71
C GLU A 20 18.23 20.56 -6.95
N PHE A 21 17.16 21.36 -6.87
CA PHE A 21 15.81 20.84 -7.07
C PHE A 21 15.31 21.16 -8.47
N ILE A 22 15.27 20.13 -9.32
CA ILE A 22 14.62 20.21 -10.63
C ILE A 22 13.18 19.70 -10.46
N PRO A 23 12.14 20.55 -10.65
CA PRO A 23 10.76 20.14 -10.45
C PRO A 23 10.33 18.97 -11.35
N ALA A 24 9.36 18.20 -10.88
CA ALA A 24 8.77 17.11 -11.68
C ALA A 24 8.12 17.64 -12.97
N SER A 25 8.29 16.93 -14.08
CA SER A 25 7.69 17.25 -15.37
C SER A 25 6.51 16.33 -15.69
N LEU A 26 5.41 16.88 -16.20
CA LEU A 26 4.31 16.12 -16.81
C LEU A 26 4.46 16.10 -18.33
N GLN A 27 4.20 14.95 -18.94
CA GLN A 27 4.24 14.76 -20.38
C GLN A 27 2.93 14.14 -20.85
N VAL A 28 2.46 14.59 -22.01
CA VAL A 28 1.32 13.99 -22.72
C VAL A 28 1.87 13.01 -23.73
N ILE A 29 1.50 11.74 -23.60
CA ILE A 29 1.86 10.69 -24.56
C ILE A 29 0.69 10.52 -25.51
N GLU A 30 0.89 10.87 -26.78
CA GLU A 30 -0.09 10.68 -27.84
C GLU A 30 0.24 9.42 -28.65
N GLU A 31 -0.64 8.42 -28.60
CA GLU A 31 -0.51 7.19 -29.35
C GLU A 31 -1.42 7.20 -30.59
N VAL A 32 -0.82 7.40 -31.77
CA VAL A 32 -1.56 7.39 -33.04
C VAL A 32 -1.59 5.99 -33.62
N ARG A 33 -2.80 5.46 -33.85
CA ARG A 33 -3.04 4.12 -34.46
C ARG A 33 -3.77 4.26 -35.79
N PRO A 34 -3.05 4.24 -36.93
CA PRO A 34 -3.67 4.25 -38.25
C PRO A 34 -4.58 3.04 -38.45
N LYS A 35 -5.74 3.27 -39.07
CA LYS A 35 -6.66 2.21 -39.50
C LYS A 35 -6.55 2.07 -41.01
N TYR A 36 -6.29 0.86 -41.48
CA TYR A 36 -6.19 0.54 -42.90
C TYR A 36 -7.43 -0.23 -43.33
N ALA A 37 -8.10 0.24 -44.39
CA ALA A 37 -9.22 -0.46 -45.00
C ALA A 37 -8.76 -1.13 -46.30
N CYS A 38 -9.13 -2.38 -46.47
CA CYS A 38 -8.87 -3.11 -47.71
C CYS A 38 -9.85 -2.67 -48.82
N ALA A 39 -9.33 -2.19 -49.95
CA ALA A 39 -10.14 -1.77 -51.10
C ALA A 39 -10.99 -2.91 -51.70
N LYS A 40 -10.63 -4.17 -51.45
CA LYS A 40 -11.35 -5.37 -51.92
C LYS A 40 -12.35 -5.91 -50.89
N ALA A 41 -12.88 -5.06 -50.01
CA ALA A 41 -13.84 -5.40 -48.96
C ALA A 41 -13.36 -6.47 -47.95
N CYS A 42 -12.04 -6.62 -47.77
CA CYS A 42 -11.47 -7.63 -46.86
C CYS A 42 -11.33 -7.18 -45.39
N GLY A 43 -12.00 -6.09 -45.01
CA GLY A 43 -12.07 -5.59 -43.62
C GLY A 43 -11.19 -4.37 -43.32
N VAL A 44 -11.25 -3.91 -42.07
CA VAL A 44 -10.44 -2.81 -41.53
C VAL A 44 -9.47 -3.40 -40.49
N ALA A 45 -8.18 -3.13 -40.65
CA ALA A 45 -7.12 -3.56 -39.74
C ALA A 45 -6.49 -2.36 -39.01
N ALA A 46 -6.15 -2.54 -37.74
CA ALA A 46 -5.40 -1.57 -36.94
C ALA A 46 -4.50 -2.34 -35.96
N ALA A 47 -3.30 -1.82 -35.69
CA ALA A 47 -2.41 -2.38 -34.66
C ALA A 47 -3.12 -2.42 -33.31
N GLU A 48 -2.89 -3.40 -32.45
CA GLU A 48 -3.53 -3.51 -31.12
C GLU A 48 -3.20 -2.31 -30.20
N LYS A 49 -4.05 -2.05 -29.20
CA LYS A 49 -3.80 -0.97 -28.24
C LYS A 49 -2.75 -1.46 -27.25
N PRO A 50 -1.72 -0.66 -26.92
CA PRO A 50 -0.85 -0.96 -25.78
C PRO A 50 -1.67 -1.16 -24.50
N ALA A 51 -1.22 -2.10 -23.66
CA ALA A 51 -1.83 -2.32 -22.37
C ALA A 51 -1.69 -1.06 -21.51
N ALA A 52 -2.79 -0.63 -20.89
CA ALA A 52 -2.82 0.49 -19.96
C ALA A 52 -3.34 0.00 -18.60
N PRO A 53 -2.88 0.57 -17.47
CA PRO A 53 -3.37 0.18 -16.15
C PRO A 53 -4.89 0.33 -16.03
N ILE A 54 -5.44 1.43 -16.57
CA ILE A 54 -6.89 1.65 -16.63
C ILE A 54 -7.31 1.62 -18.09
N GLU A 55 -8.17 0.66 -18.45
CA GLU A 55 -8.63 0.52 -19.83
C GLU A 55 -9.38 1.79 -20.28
N LYS A 56 -8.99 2.34 -21.42
CA LYS A 56 -9.52 3.62 -21.97
C LYS A 56 -9.36 4.82 -21.01
N GLY A 57 -8.57 4.67 -19.94
CA GLY A 57 -8.24 5.75 -19.04
C GLY A 57 -7.28 6.76 -19.68
N LEU A 58 -7.39 8.01 -19.22
CA LEU A 58 -6.43 9.08 -19.54
C LEU A 58 -5.05 8.91 -18.85
N PRO A 59 -4.91 8.33 -17.63
CA PRO A 59 -3.64 8.38 -16.94
C PRO A 59 -2.68 7.28 -17.41
N GLY A 60 -1.44 7.65 -17.69
CA GLY A 60 -0.33 6.71 -17.77
C GLY A 60 0.08 6.18 -16.39
N PRO A 61 0.87 5.08 -16.33
CA PRO A 61 1.29 4.46 -15.07
C PRO A 61 2.08 5.41 -14.16
N GLY A 62 2.94 6.27 -14.71
CA GLY A 62 3.70 7.25 -13.92
C GLY A 62 2.82 8.29 -13.23
N LEU A 63 1.74 8.74 -13.88
CA LEU A 63 0.79 9.67 -13.27
C LEU A 63 0.02 9.00 -12.12
N LEU A 64 -0.42 7.75 -12.31
CA LEU A 64 -1.06 6.97 -11.25
C LEU A 64 -0.15 6.79 -10.04
N ALA A 65 1.12 6.42 -10.29
CA ALA A 65 2.12 6.27 -9.25
C ALA A 65 2.35 7.58 -8.48
N GLN A 66 2.49 8.71 -9.18
CA GLN A 66 2.64 10.02 -8.55
C GLN A 66 1.45 10.38 -7.65
N VAL A 67 0.21 10.18 -8.13
CA VAL A 67 -0.99 10.48 -7.34
C VAL A 67 -1.08 9.54 -6.12
N ALA A 68 -0.78 8.26 -6.28
CA ALA A 68 -0.82 7.29 -5.19
C ALA A 68 0.22 7.61 -4.10
N VAL A 69 1.49 7.84 -4.48
CA VAL A 69 2.57 8.19 -3.54
C VAL A 69 2.26 9.52 -2.85
N SER A 70 1.86 10.54 -3.60
CA SER A 70 1.51 11.85 -3.03
C SER A 70 0.37 11.73 -2.02
N LYS A 71 -0.66 10.92 -2.33
CA LYS A 71 -1.85 10.78 -1.48
C LYS A 71 -1.57 9.97 -0.21
N TYR A 72 -0.92 8.82 -0.37
CA TYR A 72 -0.80 7.83 0.70
C TYR A 72 0.55 7.89 1.41
N GLY A 73 1.64 8.10 0.68
CA GLY A 73 3.00 8.23 1.25
C GLY A 73 3.27 9.62 1.81
N ASP A 74 2.91 10.67 1.07
CA ASP A 74 3.16 12.07 1.48
C ASP A 74 1.96 12.72 2.19
N HIS A 75 0.88 11.96 2.40
CA HIS A 75 -0.35 12.42 3.05
C HIS A 75 -0.97 13.68 2.43
N LEU A 76 -0.84 13.88 1.11
CA LEU A 76 -1.44 15.03 0.43
C LEU A 76 -2.89 14.73 0.02
N PRO A 77 -3.88 15.50 0.52
CA PRO A 77 -5.26 15.31 0.10
C PRO A 77 -5.44 15.67 -1.38
N LEU A 78 -6.35 14.99 -2.07
CA LEU A 78 -6.52 15.12 -3.53
C LEU A 78 -6.87 16.53 -4.00
N ASN A 79 -7.48 17.36 -3.15
CA ASN A 79 -7.70 18.78 -3.47
C ASN A 79 -6.40 19.58 -3.58
N ARG A 80 -5.40 19.24 -2.76
CA ARG A 80 -4.09 19.87 -2.82
C ARG A 80 -3.31 19.40 -4.06
N ILE A 81 -3.44 18.12 -4.40
CA ILE A 81 -2.86 17.55 -5.62
C ILE A 81 -3.47 18.19 -6.87
N GLU A 82 -4.79 18.40 -6.90
CA GLU A 82 -5.49 19.14 -7.96
C GLU A 82 -4.88 20.54 -8.15
N SER A 83 -4.70 21.32 -7.07
CA SER A 83 -4.06 22.64 -7.15
C SER A 83 -2.58 22.58 -7.56
N ILE A 84 -1.85 21.51 -7.21
CA ILE A 84 -0.46 21.32 -7.67
C ILE A 84 -0.45 21.14 -9.19
N PHE A 85 -1.26 20.25 -9.74
CA PHE A 85 -1.32 20.02 -11.18
C PHE A 85 -1.79 21.25 -11.95
N GLN A 86 -2.74 22.02 -11.40
CA GLN A 86 -3.15 23.29 -12.00
C GLN A 86 -1.99 24.29 -12.14
N ARG A 87 -1.07 24.36 -11.16
CA ARG A 87 0.15 25.19 -11.27
C ARG A 87 1.12 24.70 -12.35
N HIS A 88 1.03 23.43 -12.73
CA HIS A 88 1.75 22.85 -13.86
C HIS A 88 0.96 22.94 -15.18
N GLY A 89 -0.16 23.67 -15.22
CA GLY A 89 -0.99 23.84 -16.41
C GLY A 89 -1.83 22.61 -16.78
N VAL A 90 -2.00 21.66 -15.85
CA VAL A 90 -2.78 20.44 -16.07
C VAL A 90 -4.04 20.45 -15.21
N GLU A 91 -5.20 20.38 -15.85
CA GLU A 91 -6.49 20.32 -15.16
C GLU A 91 -6.90 18.87 -14.88
N LEU A 92 -6.73 18.44 -13.62
CA LEU A 92 -7.17 17.12 -13.15
C LEU A 92 -8.14 17.26 -11.99
N SER A 93 -9.39 16.85 -12.21
CA SER A 93 -10.41 16.96 -11.16
C SER A 93 -10.15 15.99 -10.00
N ARG A 94 -10.51 16.40 -8.78
CA ARG A 94 -10.53 15.50 -7.61
C ARG A 94 -11.31 14.21 -7.86
N LYS A 95 -12.46 14.30 -8.51
CA LYS A 95 -13.30 13.13 -8.80
C LYS A 95 -12.56 12.14 -9.68
N THR A 96 -11.94 12.63 -10.76
CA THR A 96 -11.14 11.83 -11.68
C THR A 96 -10.02 11.10 -10.94
N MET A 97 -9.28 11.80 -10.08
CA MET A 97 -8.21 11.17 -9.30
C MET A 97 -8.74 10.18 -8.25
N CYS A 98 -9.90 10.44 -7.63
CA CYS A 98 -10.55 9.45 -6.75
C CYS A 98 -10.88 8.15 -7.50
N ASP A 99 -11.50 8.28 -8.69
CA ASP A 99 -11.87 7.13 -9.52
C ASP A 99 -10.62 6.34 -9.94
N TRP A 100 -9.52 7.03 -10.26
CA TRP A 100 -8.24 6.38 -10.55
C TRP A 100 -7.64 5.63 -9.37
N MET A 101 -7.70 6.19 -8.16
CA MET A 101 -7.20 5.51 -6.95
C MET A 101 -8.03 4.28 -6.61
N ALA A 102 -9.34 4.32 -6.85
CA ALA A 102 -10.19 3.12 -6.73
C ALA A 102 -9.78 2.05 -7.75
N ALA A 103 -9.57 2.42 -9.01
CA ALA A 103 -9.08 1.48 -10.02
C ALA A 103 -7.68 0.91 -9.67
N CYS A 104 -6.79 1.74 -9.14
CA CYS A 104 -5.48 1.28 -8.66
C CYS A 104 -5.61 0.27 -7.50
N ALA A 105 -6.56 0.48 -6.60
CA ALA A 105 -6.83 -0.46 -5.51
C ALA A 105 -7.21 -1.85 -6.05
N GLU A 106 -8.09 -1.91 -7.06
CA GLU A 106 -8.46 -3.16 -7.72
C GLU A 106 -7.27 -3.83 -8.42
N LEU A 107 -6.42 -3.05 -9.09
CA LEU A 107 -5.24 -3.58 -9.77
C LEU A 107 -4.21 -4.20 -8.81
N VAL A 108 -4.09 -3.68 -7.59
CA VAL A 108 -3.15 -4.19 -6.59
C VAL A 108 -3.76 -5.24 -5.67
N SER A 109 -5.07 -5.52 -5.76
CA SER A 109 -5.75 -6.55 -4.96
C SER A 109 -5.03 -7.90 -4.96
N PRO A 110 -4.55 -8.45 -6.10
CA PRO A 110 -3.84 -9.74 -6.08
C PRO A 110 -2.54 -9.73 -5.26
N VAL A 111 -1.87 -8.58 -5.18
CA VAL A 111 -0.67 -8.41 -4.34
C VAL A 111 -1.06 -8.39 -2.88
N TRP A 112 -2.11 -7.66 -2.53
CA TRP A 112 -2.65 -7.63 -1.16
C TRP A 112 -3.12 -9.02 -0.69
N GLU A 113 -3.84 -9.76 -1.55
CA GLU A 113 -4.28 -11.13 -1.27
C GLU A 113 -3.09 -12.04 -1.01
N ARG A 114 -2.05 -11.97 -1.85
CA ARG A 114 -0.84 -12.77 -1.67
C ARG A 114 -0.09 -12.40 -0.40
N MET A 115 0.01 -11.11 -0.07
CA MET A 115 0.62 -10.66 1.19
C MET A 115 -0.16 -11.19 2.40
N LYS A 116 -1.49 -11.15 2.36
CA LYS A 116 -2.36 -11.71 3.39
C LYS A 116 -2.09 -13.20 3.60
N GLU A 117 -2.09 -13.98 2.52
CA GLU A 117 -1.78 -15.42 2.59
C GLU A 117 -0.44 -15.66 3.29
N VAL A 118 0.61 -14.92 2.89
CA VAL A 118 1.95 -15.10 3.46
C VAL A 118 1.99 -14.70 4.93
N VAL A 119 1.38 -13.58 5.32
CA VAL A 119 1.26 -13.16 6.74
C VAL A 119 0.60 -14.25 7.57
N LEU A 120 -0.47 -14.87 7.08
CA LEU A 120 -1.18 -15.95 7.78
C LEU A 120 -0.39 -17.27 7.85
N THR A 121 0.76 -17.40 7.19
CA THR A 121 1.69 -18.52 7.41
C THR A 121 2.72 -18.26 8.52
N SER A 122 2.70 -17.07 9.14
CA SER A 122 3.63 -16.70 10.19
C SER A 122 3.45 -17.54 11.44
N LYS A 123 4.53 -17.74 12.19
CA LYS A 123 4.46 -18.36 13.52
C LYS A 123 3.73 -17.44 14.49
N ALA A 124 3.97 -16.14 14.39
CA ALA A 124 3.32 -15.11 15.17
C ALA A 124 2.87 -13.98 14.24
N VAL A 125 1.67 -13.45 14.47
CA VAL A 125 1.14 -12.26 13.80
C VAL A 125 0.85 -11.23 14.88
N GLN A 126 1.31 -10.00 14.67
CA GLN A 126 0.94 -8.86 15.51
C GLN A 126 -0.23 -8.12 14.86
N THR A 127 -1.17 -7.64 15.67
CA THR A 127 -2.33 -6.92 15.20
C THR A 127 -2.65 -5.72 16.08
N ASP A 128 -3.06 -4.63 15.45
CA ASP A 128 -3.51 -3.38 16.07
C ASP A 128 -4.62 -2.75 15.24
N ASP A 129 -5.45 -1.90 15.85
CA ASP A 129 -6.56 -1.25 15.17
C ASP A 129 -6.58 0.27 15.37
N THR A 130 -6.55 0.99 14.26
CA THR A 130 -6.58 2.46 14.26
C THR A 130 -7.98 2.96 13.90
N PRO A 131 -8.65 3.76 14.76
CA PRO A 131 -9.93 4.35 14.43
C PRO A 131 -9.78 5.48 13.42
N VAL A 132 -10.64 5.45 12.39
CA VAL A 132 -10.67 6.48 11.35
C VAL A 132 -12.07 7.08 11.21
N PRO A 133 -12.21 8.42 11.17
CA PRO A 133 -13.48 9.06 10.87
C PRO A 133 -13.79 8.89 9.39
N VAL A 134 -14.95 8.32 9.08
CA VAL A 134 -15.40 8.06 7.70
C VAL A 134 -16.66 8.85 7.44
N LEU A 135 -16.65 9.64 6.36
CA LEU A 135 -17.84 10.33 5.88
C LEU A 135 -18.88 9.32 5.44
N ASP A 136 -20.11 9.54 5.87
CA ASP A 136 -21.26 8.70 5.56
C ASP A 136 -22.38 9.60 5.05
N ARG A 137 -22.84 9.35 3.83
CA ARG A 137 -23.86 10.21 3.18
C ARG A 137 -25.22 10.11 3.86
N GLU A 138 -25.45 9.05 4.62
CA GLU A 138 -26.70 8.80 5.33
C GLU A 138 -26.70 9.40 6.74
N ARG A 139 -25.55 9.93 7.20
CA ARG A 139 -25.39 10.49 8.54
C ARG A 139 -24.97 11.94 8.51
N THR A 140 -25.40 12.70 9.51
CA THR A 140 -24.99 14.10 9.71
C THR A 140 -23.60 14.25 10.30
N ARG A 141 -22.98 13.16 10.76
CA ARG A 141 -21.65 13.10 11.35
C ARG A 141 -20.87 11.92 10.77
N THR A 142 -19.55 11.98 10.87
CA THR A 142 -18.70 10.85 10.51
C THR A 142 -19.05 9.61 11.35
N ARG A 143 -19.00 8.45 10.72
CA ARG A 143 -18.97 7.17 11.44
C ARG A 143 -17.52 6.78 11.73
N THR A 144 -17.30 5.97 12.75
CA THR A 144 -15.97 5.43 13.06
C THR A 144 -15.77 4.11 12.32
N GLY A 145 -14.86 4.09 11.36
CA GLY A 145 -14.30 2.85 10.81
C GLY A 145 -13.02 2.47 11.53
N ARG A 146 -12.50 1.27 11.24
CA ARG A 146 -11.20 0.81 11.75
C ARG A 146 -10.31 0.36 10.61
N ILE A 147 -9.04 0.69 10.68
CA ILE A 147 -7.98 0.08 9.88
C ILE A 147 -7.24 -0.89 10.79
N TRP A 148 -7.30 -2.17 10.46
CA TRP A 148 -6.58 -3.25 11.11
C TRP A 148 -5.23 -3.40 10.45
N THR A 149 -4.18 -3.50 11.26
CA THR A 149 -2.82 -3.77 10.79
C THR A 149 -2.45 -5.17 11.20
N TYR A 150 -1.96 -5.99 10.26
CA TYR A 150 -1.45 -7.34 10.53
C TYR A 150 0.01 -7.42 10.10
N VAL A 151 0.89 -7.72 11.05
CA VAL A 151 2.35 -7.78 10.84
C VAL A 151 2.81 -9.23 10.98
N GLY A 152 3.44 -9.76 9.93
CA GLY A 152 4.02 -11.10 9.93
C GLY A 152 5.34 -11.20 10.70
N ASP A 153 5.85 -12.42 10.85
CA ASP A 153 7.12 -12.67 11.55
C ASP A 153 8.36 -12.32 10.69
N ARG A 154 9.56 -12.44 11.27
CA ARG A 154 10.84 -12.14 10.59
C ARG A 154 11.03 -12.87 9.26
N ASN A 155 10.49 -14.09 9.11
CA ASN A 155 10.60 -14.86 7.87
C ASN A 155 9.50 -14.50 6.85
N ARG A 156 8.46 -13.78 7.28
CA ARG A 156 7.33 -13.31 6.46
C ARG A 156 7.08 -11.82 6.76
N PRO A 157 8.04 -10.92 6.47
CA PRO A 157 8.04 -9.54 6.94
C PRO A 157 7.08 -8.64 6.12
N TYR A 158 5.85 -9.08 5.96
CA TYR A 158 4.79 -8.33 5.28
C TYR A 158 3.87 -7.67 6.31
N ILE A 159 3.40 -6.48 5.94
CA ILE A 159 2.40 -5.73 6.70
C ILE A 159 1.17 -5.60 5.81
N VAL A 160 0.02 -6.04 6.32
CA VAL A 160 -1.24 -6.00 5.60
C VAL A 160 -2.22 -5.15 6.38
N TYR A 161 -2.89 -4.24 5.67
CA TYR A 161 -3.97 -3.44 6.22
C TYR A 161 -5.31 -3.98 5.74
N ASP A 162 -6.29 -4.01 6.63
CA ASP A 162 -7.68 -4.35 6.31
C ASP A 162 -8.64 -3.33 6.91
N TYR A 163 -9.79 -3.11 6.29
CA TYR A 163 -10.74 -2.08 6.72
C TYR A 163 -12.07 -2.67 7.13
N THR A 164 -12.59 -2.24 8.28
CA THR A 164 -14.00 -2.49 8.66
C THR A 164 -14.78 -1.20 8.85
N GLY A 165 -16.03 -1.23 8.43
CA GLY A 165 -16.95 -0.10 8.55
C GLY A 165 -17.47 0.16 9.97
N ASN A 166 -17.19 -0.75 10.90
CA ASN A 166 -17.64 -0.71 12.29
C ASN A 166 -16.56 -1.30 13.22
N HIS A 167 -16.85 -1.27 14.52
CA HIS A 167 -16.04 -1.88 15.58
C HIS A 167 -16.62 -3.25 15.98
N SER A 168 -16.93 -4.10 14.99
CA SER A 168 -17.32 -5.48 15.24
C SER A 168 -16.09 -6.39 15.24
N ARG A 169 -16.20 -7.51 15.96
CA ARG A 169 -15.17 -8.57 16.02
C ARG A 169 -15.06 -9.35 14.71
N GLU A 170 -16.05 -9.20 13.82
CA GLU A 170 -16.15 -9.97 12.58
C GLU A 170 -14.99 -9.69 11.63
N GLY A 171 -14.44 -8.48 11.62
CA GLY A 171 -13.28 -8.13 10.77
C GLY A 171 -12.08 -9.02 11.04
N PRO A 172 -11.50 -8.96 12.24
CA PRO A 172 -10.38 -9.83 12.62
C PRO A 172 -10.71 -11.32 12.57
N GLU A 173 -11.93 -11.72 12.94
CA GLU A 173 -12.35 -13.12 12.85
C GLU A 173 -12.35 -13.65 11.41
N VAL A 174 -12.83 -12.85 10.45
CA VAL A 174 -12.81 -13.19 9.02
C VAL A 174 -11.39 -13.16 8.48
N PHE A 175 -10.59 -12.15 8.83
CA PHE A 175 -9.22 -12.02 8.34
C PHE A 175 -8.33 -13.17 8.82
N LEU A 176 -8.41 -13.52 10.11
CA LEU A 176 -7.59 -14.55 10.76
C LEU A 176 -8.21 -15.96 10.67
N LYS A 177 -9.26 -16.15 9.86
CA LYS A 177 -9.92 -17.44 9.70
C LYS A 177 -8.93 -18.51 9.26
N GLY A 178 -8.81 -19.58 10.05
CA GLY A 178 -7.90 -20.70 9.76
C GLY A 178 -6.44 -20.48 10.17
N TYR A 179 -6.08 -19.30 10.68
CA TYR A 179 -4.76 -19.04 11.27
C TYR A 179 -4.57 -19.85 12.55
N ASN A 180 -3.43 -20.55 12.70
CA ASN A 180 -3.14 -21.42 13.84
C ASN A 180 -1.86 -21.05 14.61
N GLY A 181 -1.21 -19.93 14.28
CA GLY A 181 -0.05 -19.43 15.00
C GLY A 181 -0.40 -18.60 16.24
N TYR A 182 0.61 -17.94 16.80
CA TYR A 182 0.46 -17.01 17.90
C TYR A 182 -0.09 -15.67 17.40
N LEU A 183 -0.95 -15.03 18.19
CA LEU A 183 -1.48 -13.71 17.90
C LEU A 183 -1.09 -12.78 19.04
N GLN A 184 -0.38 -11.71 18.72
CA GLN A 184 -0.12 -10.61 19.65
C GLN A 184 -1.07 -9.48 19.28
N ALA A 185 -1.95 -9.13 20.22
CA ALA A 185 -2.90 -8.05 20.07
C ALA A 185 -2.87 -7.18 21.32
N ASP A 186 -3.38 -5.95 21.21
CA ASP A 186 -3.71 -5.16 22.38
C ASP A 186 -4.82 -5.86 23.22
N ALA A 187 -5.06 -5.37 24.44
CA ALA A 187 -6.05 -5.96 25.36
C ALA A 187 -7.51 -5.68 24.92
N TYR A 188 -7.79 -5.65 23.62
CA TYR A 188 -9.12 -5.55 23.06
C TYR A 188 -9.91 -6.83 23.31
N ARG A 189 -11.02 -6.71 24.05
CA ARG A 189 -11.94 -7.81 24.38
C ARG A 189 -12.46 -8.58 23.15
N GLY A 190 -12.30 -8.02 21.95
CA GLY A 190 -12.66 -8.68 20.69
C GLY A 190 -11.92 -9.99 20.44
N TYR A 191 -10.68 -10.10 20.92
CA TYR A 191 -9.89 -11.31 20.74
C TYR A 191 -10.18 -12.39 21.79
N ASP A 192 -10.90 -12.08 22.87
CA ASP A 192 -11.18 -13.03 23.96
C ASP A 192 -11.80 -14.35 23.45
N ALA A 193 -12.68 -14.28 22.45
CA ALA A 193 -13.31 -15.47 21.85
C ALA A 193 -12.31 -16.30 21.02
N MET A 194 -11.39 -15.63 20.32
CA MET A 194 -10.30 -16.26 19.54
C MET A 194 -9.29 -16.96 20.45
N PHE A 195 -9.10 -16.43 21.67
CA PHE A 195 -8.23 -17.03 22.69
C PHE A 195 -8.91 -18.17 23.46
N LYS A 196 -10.23 -18.11 23.69
CA LYS A 196 -10.99 -19.12 24.46
C LYS A 196 -11.10 -20.50 23.79
N ASN A 197 -11.03 -20.57 22.46
CA ASN A 197 -11.21 -21.82 21.70
C ASN A 197 -9.93 -22.56 21.33
N ARG A 198 -8.74 -22.08 21.74
CA ARG A 198 -7.46 -22.75 21.44
C ARG A 198 -6.90 -23.36 22.73
N LYS A 199 -6.76 -24.69 22.73
CA LYS A 199 -6.24 -25.49 23.86
C LYS A 199 -5.03 -24.79 24.49
N GLN A 200 -5.15 -24.42 25.77
CA GLN A 200 -4.00 -24.21 26.64
C GLN A 200 -3.23 -25.52 26.69
N TYR A 201 -2.10 -25.59 25.99
CA TYR A 201 -1.17 -26.70 26.12
C TYR A 201 -0.38 -26.52 27.41
N PHE A 202 -0.85 -27.16 28.48
CA PHE A 202 -0.08 -27.39 29.69
C PHE A 202 0.69 -28.70 29.52
N ASP A 203 2.01 -28.64 29.54
CA ASP A 203 2.87 -29.81 29.75
C ASP A 203 3.90 -29.51 30.85
N GLY A 204 4.00 -30.41 31.83
CA GLY A 204 5.13 -30.51 32.75
C GLY A 204 5.48 -29.29 33.62
N GLY A 205 4.54 -28.40 33.96
CA GLY A 205 4.79 -27.34 34.95
C GLY A 205 5.76 -26.23 34.53
N ARG A 206 6.09 -26.11 33.23
CA ARG A 206 6.78 -24.94 32.67
C ARG A 206 5.87 -24.18 31.72
N LEU A 207 5.68 -22.90 32.01
CA LEU A 207 5.01 -21.93 31.15
C LEU A 207 5.87 -21.74 29.88
N LEU A 208 5.43 -22.24 28.73
CA LEU A 208 6.10 -22.06 27.43
C LEU A 208 5.37 -21.06 26.51
N GLY A 209 4.44 -20.27 27.04
CA GLY A 209 3.78 -19.20 26.31
C GLY A 209 3.76 -17.95 27.15
N VAL A 210 4.58 -16.96 26.79
CA VAL A 210 4.44 -15.60 27.31
C VAL A 210 3.15 -15.05 26.72
N PHE A 211 2.05 -15.19 27.46
CA PHE A 211 0.89 -14.31 27.34
C PHE A 211 1.21 -13.05 28.15
N GLU A 212 2.03 -12.17 27.57
CA GLU A 212 2.07 -10.78 28.01
C GLU A 212 1.28 -9.96 27.00
N ALA A 213 0.14 -9.43 27.46
CA ALA A 213 -0.27 -8.12 27.01
C ALA A 213 0.81 -7.15 27.50
N ILE A 214 1.82 -6.89 26.65
CA ILE A 214 2.68 -5.72 26.84
C ILE A 214 1.80 -4.52 26.51
N LEU A 215 1.08 -4.06 27.55
CA LEU A 215 0.55 -2.71 27.61
C LEU A 215 1.78 -1.79 27.58
N PHE A 216 1.95 -1.06 26.49
CA PHE A 216 2.66 0.22 26.55
C PHE A 216 1.70 1.29 27.06
#